data_AF-A0A7X2BU47-F1
#
_entry.id   AF-A0A7X2BU47-F1
#
_cell.length_a   1.000
_cell.length_b   1.000
_cell.length_c   1.000
_cell.angle_alpha   90.00
_cell.angle_beta   90.00
_cell.angle_gamma   90.00
#
_symmetry.space_group_name_H-M   'P 1'
#
loop_
_entity.id
_entity.type
_entity.pdbx_description
1 polymer ?
#
loop_
_entity_poly.entity_id
_entity_poly.type
_entity_poly.pdbx_seq_one_letter_code
_entity_poly.pdbx_strand_id
1 'polypeptide(L)'
;MGAKSTPLAIKVAIYERLLSGQMSREIGRSYALSQPTVSKYANDAVEELRRICADEASPALLGFLSRTLKIQCFQYPDDDEVRALMSPILEPYLALAESINFAGRESADQPLSTRVSRSTEEEFLQIVSSLAEGHRPGLTPSALLRELVEDYVAQQRNNRSTIAVAPPQEPQEIPVNQPSIDTEALIADVMDAVRLQLEHHGLKPTKSS
;
A
#
# COMPACT_ATOMS: atom_id res chain seq x y z
N MET A 1 -2.41 0.00 -14.12
CA MET A 1 -1.85 -1.19 -13.44
C MET A 1 -2.90 -1.68 -12.46
N GLY A 2 -3.48 -2.87 -12.69
CA GLY A 2 -4.47 -3.43 -11.77
C GLY A 2 -3.81 -3.79 -10.44
N ALA A 3 -4.44 -3.41 -9.32
CA ALA A 3 -4.00 -3.84 -7.99
C ALA A 3 -3.84 -5.36 -8.00
N LYS A 4 -2.61 -5.86 -7.84
CA LYS A 4 -2.34 -7.30 -7.82
C LYS A 4 -3.14 -7.91 -6.66
N SER A 5 -4.20 -8.64 -6.97
CA SER A 5 -5.04 -9.34 -5.98
C SER A 5 -4.17 -10.05 -4.93
N THR A 6 -4.55 -9.95 -3.66
CA THR A 6 -3.84 -10.59 -2.55
C THR A 6 -3.81 -12.11 -2.79
N PRO A 7 -2.63 -12.76 -2.74
CA PRO A 7 -2.51 -14.21 -2.98
C PRO A 7 -3.39 -15.01 -2.01
N LEU A 8 -4.01 -16.09 -2.50
CA LEU A 8 -4.85 -16.97 -1.68
C LEU A 8 -4.10 -17.50 -0.44
N ALA A 9 -2.82 -17.83 -0.59
CA ALA A 9 -1.96 -18.26 0.53
C ALA A 9 -1.95 -17.27 1.70
N ILE A 10 -1.86 -15.96 1.42
CA ILE A 10 -1.89 -14.92 2.44
C ILE A 10 -3.28 -14.84 3.11
N LYS A 11 -4.35 -14.95 2.31
CA LYS A 11 -5.72 -14.96 2.83
C LYS A 11 -5.96 -16.16 3.75
N VAL A 12 -5.47 -17.34 3.36
CA VAL A 12 -5.54 -18.57 4.16
C VAL A 12 -4.72 -18.44 5.44
N ALA A 13 -3.51 -17.87 5.40
CA ALA A 13 -2.71 -17.62 6.59
C ALA A 13 -3.36 -16.61 7.56
N ILE A 14 -4.07 -15.60 7.03
CA ILE A 14 -4.88 -14.68 7.85
C ILE A 14 -6.05 -15.43 8.51
N TYR A 15 -6.74 -16.28 7.75
CA TYR A 15 -7.85 -17.08 8.23
C TYR A 15 -7.43 -18.06 9.33
N GLU A 16 -6.34 -18.81 9.14
CA GLU A 16 -5.80 -19.75 10.14
C GLU A 16 -5.48 -19.03 11.46
N ARG A 17 -4.82 -17.87 11.41
CA ARG A 17 -4.51 -17.11 12.63
C ARG A 17 -5.75 -16.67 13.40
N LEU A 18 -6.82 -16.28 12.68
CA LEU A 18 -8.10 -15.94 13.30
C LEU A 18 -8.75 -17.16 13.97
N LEU A 19 -8.70 -18.32 13.31
CA LEU A 19 -9.21 -19.57 13.87
C LEU A 19 -8.42 -20.01 15.10
N SER A 20 -7.11 -19.78 15.10
CA SER A 20 -6.20 -20.01 16.24
C SER A 20 -6.34 -18.97 17.36
N GLY A 21 -7.33 -18.08 17.27
CA GLY A 21 -7.72 -17.16 18.35
C GLY A 21 -6.94 -15.85 18.38
N GLN A 22 -6.10 -15.55 17.39
CA GLN A 22 -5.40 -14.26 17.34
C GLN A 22 -6.37 -13.12 17.08
N MET A 23 -6.13 -11.97 17.71
CA MET A 23 -7.01 -10.81 17.51
C MET A 23 -6.82 -10.22 16.11
N SER A 24 -7.92 -9.91 15.43
CA SER A 24 -7.90 -9.27 14.10
C SER A 24 -7.04 -8.00 14.03
N ARG A 25 -6.94 -7.23 15.12
CA ARG A 25 -6.07 -6.04 15.22
C ARG A 25 -4.57 -6.40 15.23
N GLU A 26 -4.18 -7.53 15.78
CA GLU A 26 -2.79 -8.01 15.80
C GLU A 26 -2.39 -8.54 14.42
N ILE A 27 -3.28 -9.34 13.82
CA ILE A 27 -3.12 -9.83 12.46
C ILE A 27 -2.99 -8.66 11.49
N GLY A 28 -3.89 -7.67 11.57
CA GLY A 28 -3.83 -6.47 10.74
C GLY A 28 -2.49 -5.73 10.84
N ARG A 29 -1.93 -5.62 12.05
CA ARG A 29 -0.59 -5.03 12.23
C ARG A 29 0.51 -5.86 11.55
N SER A 30 0.46 -7.19 11.63
CA SER A 30 1.47 -8.07 11.02
C SER A 30 1.47 -8.05 9.49
N TYR A 31 0.31 -7.79 8.86
CA TYR A 31 0.17 -7.75 7.41
C TYR A 31 0.01 -6.33 6.83
N ALA A 32 0.14 -5.28 7.67
CA ALA A 32 -0.15 -3.90 7.29
C ALA A 32 -1.55 -3.70 6.66
N LEU A 33 -2.57 -4.32 7.28
CA LEU A 33 -3.96 -4.29 6.83
C LEU A 33 -4.88 -3.61 7.85
N SER A 34 -5.95 -3.00 7.36
CA SER A 34 -7.06 -2.54 8.19
C SER A 34 -7.84 -3.75 8.75
N GLN A 35 -8.51 -3.58 9.90
CA GLN A 35 -9.33 -4.64 10.49
C GLN A 35 -10.46 -5.11 9.53
N PRO A 36 -11.18 -4.23 8.80
CA PRO A 36 -12.14 -4.66 7.80
C PRO A 36 -11.53 -5.52 6.69
N THR A 37 -10.31 -5.20 6.25
CA THR A 37 -9.62 -5.99 5.21
C THR A 37 -9.18 -7.36 5.72
N VAL A 38 -8.73 -7.46 6.98
CA VAL A 38 -8.46 -8.76 7.62
C VAL A 38 -9.72 -9.63 7.59
N SER A 39 -10.87 -9.09 7.98
CA SER A 39 -12.15 -9.82 7.93
C SER A 39 -12.56 -10.18 6.51
N LYS A 40 -12.38 -9.27 5.53
CA LYS A 40 -12.65 -9.54 4.12
C LYS A 40 -11.80 -10.70 3.61
N TYR A 41 -10.48 -10.65 3.80
CA TYR A 41 -9.57 -11.68 3.31
C TYR A 41 -9.81 -13.04 3.95
N ALA A 42 -10.19 -13.06 5.23
CA ALA A 42 -10.59 -14.30 5.88
C ALA A 42 -11.87 -14.90 5.28
N ASN A 43 -12.89 -14.07 4.98
CA ASN A 43 -14.09 -14.55 4.30
C ASN A 43 -13.80 -15.01 2.86
N ASP A 44 -12.98 -14.27 2.11
CA ASP A 44 -12.51 -14.68 0.78
C ASP A 44 -11.81 -16.05 0.84
N ALA A 45 -10.99 -16.31 1.87
CA ALA A 45 -10.34 -17.61 2.06
C ALA A 45 -11.36 -18.72 2.30
N VAL A 46 -12.38 -18.49 3.16
CA VAL A 46 -13.45 -19.46 3.41
C VAL A 46 -14.22 -19.77 2.13
N GLU A 47 -14.50 -18.78 1.28
CA GLU A 47 -15.17 -18.99 0.01
C GLU A 47 -14.35 -19.85 -0.96
N GLU A 48 -13.05 -19.59 -1.09
CA GLU A 48 -12.18 -20.41 -1.94
C GLU A 48 -12.01 -21.83 -1.37
N LEU A 49 -11.85 -21.97 -0.05
CA LEU A 49 -11.81 -23.28 0.59
C LEU A 49 -13.11 -24.06 0.38
N ARG A 50 -14.28 -23.42 0.45
CA ARG A 50 -15.55 -24.08 0.10
C ARG A 50 -15.59 -24.59 -1.33
N ARG A 51 -15.04 -23.84 -2.29
CA ARG A 51 -14.98 -24.28 -3.70
C ARG A 51 -14.06 -25.46 -3.88
N ILE A 52 -12.87 -25.43 -3.26
CA ILE A 52 -11.90 -26.52 -3.33
C ILE A 52 -12.47 -27.80 -2.70
N CYS A 53 -13.17 -27.65 -1.58
CA CYS A 53 -13.74 -28.74 -0.81
C CYS A 53 -15.09 -29.25 -1.32
N ALA A 54 -15.70 -28.63 -2.33
CA ALA A 54 -17.12 -28.83 -2.67
C ALA A 54 -17.47 -30.30 -3.00
N ASP A 55 -16.55 -31.02 -3.66
CA ASP A 55 -16.84 -32.36 -4.20
C ASP A 55 -16.21 -33.51 -3.39
N GLU A 56 -15.20 -33.23 -2.56
CA GLU A 56 -14.37 -34.28 -1.93
C GLU A 56 -14.28 -34.18 -0.40
N ALA A 57 -14.87 -33.15 0.23
CA ALA A 57 -14.76 -32.97 1.67
C ALA A 57 -15.81 -33.75 2.49
N SER A 58 -15.42 -34.13 3.71
CA SER A 58 -16.33 -34.67 4.71
C SER A 58 -17.51 -33.71 4.97
N PRO A 59 -18.74 -34.24 5.21
CA PRO A 59 -19.90 -33.44 5.60
C PRO A 59 -19.64 -32.54 6.83
N ALA A 60 -18.80 -32.99 7.76
CA ALA A 60 -18.41 -32.20 8.93
C ALA A 60 -17.67 -30.91 8.53
N LEU A 61 -16.69 -31.03 7.62
CA LEU A 61 -15.91 -29.90 7.12
C LEU A 61 -16.78 -28.95 6.28
N LEU A 62 -17.64 -29.48 5.41
CA LEU A 62 -18.59 -28.65 4.64
C LEU A 62 -19.56 -27.90 5.57
N GLY A 63 -20.07 -28.59 6.59
CA GLY A 63 -20.91 -28.01 7.63
C GLY A 63 -20.21 -26.88 8.37
N PHE A 64 -18.94 -27.06 8.74
CA PHE A 64 -18.13 -26.02 9.37
C PHE A 64 -17.91 -24.81 8.44
N LEU A 65 -17.44 -25.03 7.21
CA LEU A 65 -17.12 -23.96 6.26
C LEU A 65 -18.36 -23.16 5.82
N SER A 66 -19.55 -23.73 5.89
CA SER A 66 -20.82 -23.04 5.62
C SER A 66 -21.21 -22.00 6.69
N ARG A 67 -20.65 -22.09 7.91
CA ARG A 67 -20.95 -21.18 9.02
C ARG A 67 -20.31 -19.82 8.79
N THR A 68 -20.76 -18.81 9.53
CA THR A 68 -20.11 -17.49 9.51
C THR A 68 -18.71 -17.57 10.13
N LEU A 69 -17.79 -16.71 9.68
CA LEU A 69 -16.43 -16.64 10.21
C LEU A 69 -16.39 -16.52 11.75
N LYS A 70 -17.31 -15.75 12.34
CA LYS A 70 -17.41 -15.60 13.80
C LYS A 70 -17.70 -16.93 14.50
N ILE A 71 -18.62 -17.72 13.95
CA ILE A 71 -18.99 -19.03 14.50
C ILE A 71 -17.82 -20.01 14.33
N GLN A 72 -17.17 -20.00 13.17
CA GLN A 72 -15.99 -20.84 12.89
C GLN A 72 -14.88 -20.57 13.91
N CYS A 73 -14.50 -19.30 14.14
CA CYS A 73 -13.48 -18.94 15.13
C CYS A 73 -13.85 -19.36 16.56
N PHE A 74 -15.13 -19.40 16.91
CA PHE A 74 -15.57 -19.82 18.24
C PHE A 74 -15.52 -21.34 18.42
N GLN A 75 -15.80 -22.12 17.38
CA GLN A 75 -15.91 -23.58 17.46
C GLN A 75 -14.61 -24.32 17.12
N TYR A 76 -13.80 -23.74 16.23
CA TYR A 76 -12.58 -24.38 15.74
C TYR A 76 -11.59 -24.81 16.84
N PRO A 77 -11.38 -24.05 17.94
CA PRO A 77 -10.48 -24.48 19.01
C PRO A 77 -10.89 -25.79 19.70
N ASP A 78 -12.19 -26.10 19.70
CA ASP A 78 -12.81 -27.21 20.42
C ASP A 78 -13.24 -28.36 19.48
N ASP A 79 -13.03 -28.24 18.16
CA ASP A 79 -13.49 -29.20 17.15
C ASP A 79 -12.30 -29.98 16.54
N ASP A 80 -11.85 -31.01 17.25
CA ASP A 80 -10.72 -31.87 16.86
C ASP A 80 -10.90 -32.52 15.49
N GLU A 81 -12.12 -32.93 15.16
CA GLU A 81 -12.44 -33.56 13.89
C GLU A 81 -12.25 -32.58 12.72
N VAL A 82 -12.79 -31.36 12.85
CA VAL A 82 -12.61 -30.32 11.83
C VAL A 82 -11.15 -29.92 11.70
N ARG A 83 -10.40 -29.82 12.81
CA ARG A 83 -8.96 -29.51 12.75
C ARG A 83 -8.16 -30.57 11.99
N ALA A 84 -8.42 -31.85 12.26
CA ALA A 84 -7.76 -32.96 11.57
C ALA A 84 -8.08 -32.98 10.07
N LEU A 85 -9.32 -32.66 9.69
CA LEU A 85 -9.75 -32.57 8.29
C LEU A 85 -9.18 -31.35 7.58
N MET A 86 -9.09 -30.21 8.28
CA MET A 86 -8.71 -28.93 7.66
C MET A 86 -7.19 -28.75 7.58
N SER A 87 -6.42 -29.25 8.54
CA SER A 87 -4.95 -29.15 8.56
C SER A 87 -4.27 -29.53 7.24
N PRO A 88 -4.52 -30.71 6.62
CA PRO A 88 -3.86 -31.08 5.36
C PRO A 88 -4.26 -30.19 4.17
N ILE A 89 -5.43 -29.53 4.24
CA ILE A 89 -5.92 -28.62 3.21
C ILE A 89 -5.24 -27.26 3.34
N LEU A 90 -5.00 -26.78 4.56
CA LEU A 90 -4.36 -25.49 4.83
C LEU A 90 -2.85 -25.54 4.61
N GLU A 91 -2.20 -26.64 5.00
CA GLU A 91 -0.73 -26.81 4.97
C GLU A 91 -0.03 -26.29 3.70
N PRO A 92 -0.45 -26.67 2.46
CA PRO A 92 0.22 -26.18 1.25
C PRO A 92 0.13 -24.65 1.08
N TYR A 93 -0.94 -24.03 1.55
CA TYR A 93 -1.11 -22.58 1.52
C TYR A 93 -0.28 -21.88 2.59
N LEU A 94 -0.20 -22.46 3.79
CA LEU A 94 0.60 -21.93 4.88
C LEU A 94 2.09 -21.95 4.53
N ALA A 95 2.59 -23.06 3.99
CA ALA A 95 3.97 -23.16 3.49
C ALA A 95 4.26 -22.14 2.38
N LEU A 96 3.32 -21.93 1.45
CA LEU A 96 3.47 -20.91 0.41
C LEU A 96 3.44 -19.49 0.99
N ALA A 97 2.62 -19.23 2.01
CA ALA A 97 2.52 -17.91 2.64
C ALA A 97 3.83 -17.48 3.30
N GLU A 98 4.57 -18.41 3.90
CA GLU A 98 5.89 -18.15 4.50
C GLU A 98 6.91 -17.63 3.49
N SER A 99 6.80 -18.03 2.23
CA SER A 99 7.69 -17.58 1.15
C SER A 99 7.35 -16.19 0.60
N ILE A 100 6.18 -15.63 0.94
CA ILE A 100 5.69 -14.37 0.40
C ILE A 100 6.00 -13.23 1.38
N ASN A 101 6.88 -12.31 0.98
CA ASN A 101 7.07 -11.06 1.70
C ASN A 101 5.87 -10.10 1.48
N PHE A 102 4.81 -10.30 2.25
CA PHE A 102 3.57 -9.52 2.13
C PHE A 102 3.62 -8.19 2.90
N ALA A 103 4.33 -8.15 4.04
CA ALA A 103 4.42 -6.95 4.87
C ALA A 103 5.10 -5.77 4.16
N GLY A 104 5.92 -6.04 3.13
CA GLY A 104 6.57 -5.02 2.30
C GLY A 104 5.75 -4.51 1.12
N ARG A 105 4.53 -5.02 0.88
CA ARG A 105 3.65 -4.47 -0.18
C ARG A 105 3.00 -3.18 0.30
N GLU A 106 3.01 -2.16 -0.55
CA GLU A 106 2.05 -1.06 -0.45
C GLU A 106 0.63 -1.65 -0.45
N SER A 107 -0.02 -1.58 0.71
CA SER A 107 -1.41 -1.96 0.85
C SER A 107 -2.29 -0.76 0.53
N ALA A 108 -3.41 -0.98 -0.16
CA ALA A 108 -4.42 0.07 -0.35
C ALA A 108 -5.03 0.56 0.97
N ASP A 109 -4.84 -0.20 2.06
CA ASP A 109 -5.23 0.17 3.43
C ASP A 109 -4.16 0.94 4.18
N GLN A 110 -2.94 1.07 3.64
CA GLN A 110 -2.04 2.09 4.13
C GLN A 110 -2.58 3.42 3.61
N PRO A 111 -3.05 4.35 4.47
CA PRO A 111 -3.01 5.73 4.05
C PRO A 111 -1.57 6.01 3.62
N LEU A 112 -1.37 6.66 2.46
CA LEU A 112 -0.11 7.34 2.17
C LEU A 112 0.39 7.93 3.48
N SER A 113 1.56 7.52 3.97
CA SER A 113 2.04 8.00 5.26
C SER A 113 2.11 9.52 5.21
N THR A 114 1.10 10.19 5.78
CA THR A 114 1.05 11.64 5.94
C THR A 114 1.89 12.08 7.13
N ARG A 115 2.52 11.11 7.83
CA ARG A 115 3.46 11.40 8.92
C ARG A 115 4.73 11.96 8.32
N VAL A 116 4.76 13.28 8.28
CA VAL A 116 5.98 14.06 8.13
C VAL A 116 6.82 13.83 9.39
N SER A 117 8.14 13.69 9.22
CA SER A 117 9.03 13.56 10.37
C SER A 117 8.94 14.82 11.24
N ARG A 118 9.08 14.68 12.56
CA ARG A 118 8.99 15.84 13.48
C ARG A 118 9.98 16.94 13.11
N SER A 119 11.18 16.58 12.66
CA SER A 119 12.19 17.54 12.19
C SER A 119 11.71 18.28 10.93
N THR A 120 11.11 17.57 9.98
CA THR A 120 10.57 18.20 8.76
C THR A 120 9.37 19.10 9.05
N GLU A 121 8.53 18.75 10.04
CA GLU A 121 7.43 19.61 10.50
C GLU A 121 7.96 20.89 11.16
N GLU A 122 8.97 20.76 12.03
CA GLU A 122 9.63 21.89 12.69
C GLU A 122 10.31 22.83 11.67
N GLU A 123 11.01 22.29 10.68
CA GLU A 123 11.59 23.05 9.57
C GLU A 123 10.53 23.77 8.74
N PHE A 124 9.41 23.10 8.42
CA PHE A 124 8.32 23.72 7.67
C PHE A 124 7.72 24.91 8.41
N LEU A 125 7.48 24.79 9.72
CA LEU A 125 7.00 25.89 10.55
C LEU A 125 7.99 27.06 10.57
N GLN A 126 9.28 26.78 10.68
CA GLN A 126 10.33 27.81 10.66
C GLN A 126 10.35 28.57 9.33
N ILE A 127 10.22 27.87 8.20
CA ILE A 127 10.13 28.49 6.87
C ILE A 127 8.92 29.42 6.80
N VAL A 128 7.74 28.97 7.20
CA VAL A 128 6.50 29.77 7.17
C VAL A 128 6.65 31.04 8.03
N SER A 129 7.19 30.90 9.25
CA SER A 129 7.44 32.04 10.14
C SER A 129 8.36 33.08 9.50
N SER A 130 9.46 32.65 8.89
CA SER A 130 10.40 33.56 8.21
C SER A 130 9.77 34.29 7.02
N LEU A 131 8.90 33.60 6.25
CA LEU A 131 8.17 34.19 5.12
C LEU A 131 7.11 35.19 5.59
N ALA A 132 6.44 34.91 6.71
CA ALA A 132 5.43 35.78 7.30
C ALA A 132 6.03 37.08 7.85
N GLU A 133 7.25 37.03 8.40
CA GLU A 133 7.95 38.21 8.91
C GLU A 133 8.53 39.10 7.81
N GLY A 134 8.94 38.51 6.67
CA GLY A 134 9.64 39.24 5.61
C GLY A 134 8.79 39.69 4.42
N HIS A 135 8.07 38.75 3.79
CA HIS A 135 7.57 38.94 2.42
C HIS A 135 6.05 38.78 2.27
N ARG A 136 5.40 38.00 3.15
CA ARG A 136 3.94 37.73 3.09
C ARG A 136 3.33 37.71 4.49
N PRO A 137 3.09 38.89 5.10
CA PRO A 137 2.47 38.96 6.41
C PRO A 137 1.11 38.26 6.43
N GLY A 138 0.92 37.35 7.39
CA GLY A 138 -0.31 36.56 7.55
C GLY A 138 -0.33 35.19 6.86
N LEU A 139 0.76 34.77 6.23
CA LEU A 139 0.86 33.42 5.66
C LEU A 139 0.85 32.36 6.77
N THR A 140 -0.08 31.40 6.69
CA THR A 140 -0.18 30.28 7.63
C THR A 140 0.45 29.02 7.05
N PRO A 141 0.86 28.04 7.89
CA PRO A 141 1.42 26.78 7.41
C PRO A 141 0.49 26.06 6.44
N SER A 142 -0.81 26.05 6.74
CA SER A 142 -1.84 25.45 5.87
C SER A 142 -1.97 26.16 4.51
N ALA A 143 -1.79 27.49 4.47
CA ALA A 143 -1.84 28.25 3.23
C ALA A 143 -0.64 27.94 2.33
N LEU A 144 0.58 27.90 2.91
CA LEU A 144 1.77 27.53 2.16
C LEU A 144 1.69 26.09 1.63
N LEU A 145 1.20 25.16 2.44
CA LEU A 145 1.07 23.76 2.05
C LEU A 145 0.06 23.59 0.89
N ARG A 146 -1.02 24.38 0.92
CA ARG A 146 -1.98 24.43 -0.18
C ARG A 146 -1.37 24.96 -1.47
N GLU A 147 -0.62 26.06 -1.41
CA GLU A 147 0.08 26.63 -2.58
C GLU A 147 1.03 25.60 -3.20
N LEU A 148 1.87 24.95 -2.38
CA LEU A 148 2.83 23.94 -2.86
C LEU A 148 2.13 22.76 -3.57
N VAL A 149 1.00 22.30 -3.02
CA VAL A 149 0.22 21.21 -3.64
C VAL A 149 -0.44 21.68 -4.93
N GLU A 150 -1.02 22.88 -4.96
CA GLU A 150 -1.66 23.44 -6.16
C GLU A 150 -0.64 23.65 -7.29
N ASP A 151 0.54 24.19 -6.98
CA ASP A 151 1.64 24.39 -7.94
C ASP A 151 2.17 23.07 -8.47
N TYR A 152 2.40 22.08 -7.60
CA TYR A 152 2.82 20.74 -8.02
C TYR A 152 1.82 20.12 -9.00
N VAL A 153 0.53 20.20 -8.70
CA VAL A 153 -0.52 19.69 -9.59
C VAL A 153 -0.58 20.45 -10.91
N ALA A 154 -0.41 21.78 -10.89
CA ALA A 154 -0.38 22.60 -12.10
C ALA A 154 0.79 22.27 -13.02
N GLN A 155 1.99 22.11 -12.46
CA GLN A 155 3.21 21.71 -13.20
C GLN A 155 3.05 20.32 -13.83
N GLN A 156 2.51 19.35 -13.09
CA GLN A 156 2.30 18.00 -13.61
C GLN A 156 1.21 17.95 -14.70
N ARG A 157 0.17 18.79 -14.62
CA ARG A 157 -0.85 18.90 -15.69
C ARG A 157 -0.28 19.51 -16.97
N ASN A 158 0.60 20.49 -16.85
CA ASN A 158 1.26 21.10 -18.01
C ASN A 158 2.27 20.13 -18.66
N ASN A 159 3.05 19.41 -17.85
CA ASN A 159 4.00 18.39 -18.34
C ASN A 159 3.31 17.15 -18.93
N ARG A 160 2.10 16.81 -18.48
CA ARG A 160 1.30 15.73 -19.08
C ARG A 160 0.65 16.13 -20.41
N SER A 161 0.44 17.43 -20.64
CA SER A 161 -0.13 17.94 -21.90
C SER A 161 0.90 18.06 -23.03
N THR A 162 2.20 18.03 -22.74
CA THR A 162 3.27 18.05 -23.75
C THR A 162 3.68 16.68 -24.27
N ILE A 163 3.20 15.57 -23.68
CA ILE A 163 3.54 14.20 -24.11
C ILE A 163 2.45 13.58 -25.02
N ALA A 164 1.29 14.21 -25.17
CA ALA A 164 0.22 13.71 -26.02
C ALA A 164 0.08 14.56 -27.30
N VAL A 165 0.89 14.27 -28.32
CA VAL A 165 0.47 13.97 -29.71
C VAL A 165 1.72 13.50 -30.47
N ALA A 166 1.86 12.19 -30.64
CA ALA A 166 2.52 11.62 -31.82
C ALA A 166 1.45 10.81 -32.58
N PRO A 167 1.32 10.97 -33.91
CA PRO A 167 0.26 10.33 -34.69
C PRO A 167 0.43 8.80 -34.72
N PRO A 168 -0.64 8.05 -35.04
CA PRO A 168 -0.63 6.59 -34.92
C PRO A 168 0.40 5.99 -35.89
N GLN A 169 1.45 5.39 -35.35
CA GLN A 169 2.32 4.49 -36.10
C GLN A 169 1.94 3.05 -35.80
N GLU A 170 1.85 2.27 -36.87
CA GLU A 170 1.46 0.87 -36.91
C GLU A 170 2.32 -0.03 -36.01
N PRO A 171 1.81 -1.22 -35.62
CA PRO A 171 2.44 -2.06 -34.61
C PRO A 171 3.77 -2.63 -35.14
N GLN A 172 4.89 -2.24 -34.52
CA GLN A 172 6.14 -2.99 -34.62
C GLN A 172 6.42 -3.73 -33.31
N GLU A 173 6.70 -5.01 -33.47
CA GLU A 173 7.09 -5.97 -32.44
C GLU A 173 8.51 -5.74 -31.91
N ILE A 174 8.63 -5.76 -30.56
CA ILE A 174 9.77 -6.23 -29.73
C ILE A 174 11.03 -5.30 -29.70
N PRO A 175 11.78 -5.12 -28.57
CA PRO A 175 11.86 -5.94 -27.35
C PRO A 175 11.66 -5.24 -26.00
N VAL A 176 11.38 -6.07 -25.01
CA VAL A 176 11.44 -5.79 -23.58
C VAL A 176 12.81 -5.23 -23.20
N ASN A 177 12.87 -3.92 -22.96
CA ASN A 177 13.87 -3.36 -22.07
C ASN A 177 13.10 -2.70 -20.92
N GLN A 178 13.26 -3.25 -19.71
CA GLN A 178 12.76 -2.63 -18.51
C GLN A 178 13.33 -1.21 -18.43
N PRO A 179 12.52 -0.17 -18.21
CA PRO A 179 13.07 1.16 -17.95
C PRO A 179 13.76 1.08 -16.59
N SER A 180 15.08 0.92 -16.61
CA SER A 180 15.96 1.27 -15.51
C SER A 180 15.74 2.75 -15.26
N ILE A 181 14.92 3.09 -14.27
CA ILE A 181 14.77 4.47 -13.81
C ILE A 181 16.10 4.81 -13.16
N ASP A 182 16.86 5.67 -13.84
CA ASP A 182 18.08 6.23 -13.32
C ASP A 182 17.72 7.17 -12.17
N THR A 183 17.72 6.62 -10.96
CA THR A 183 17.38 7.33 -9.73
C THR A 183 18.34 8.47 -9.44
N GLU A 184 19.58 8.41 -9.94
CA GLU A 184 20.54 9.51 -9.78
C GLU A 184 20.15 10.68 -10.66
N ALA A 185 19.77 10.42 -11.93
CA ALA A 185 19.25 11.44 -12.82
C ALA A 185 17.97 12.10 -12.27
N LEU A 186 17.05 11.30 -11.71
CA LEU A 186 15.82 11.82 -11.12
C LEU A 186 16.07 12.72 -9.90
N ILE A 187 17.01 12.35 -9.04
CA ILE A 187 17.38 13.17 -7.87
C ILE A 187 18.05 14.47 -8.33
N ALA A 188 18.92 14.41 -9.35
CA ALA A 188 19.55 15.59 -9.92
C ALA A 188 18.51 16.57 -10.48
N ASP A 189 17.53 16.08 -11.23
CA ASP A 189 16.46 16.90 -11.82
C ASP A 189 15.59 17.57 -10.74
N VAL A 190 15.26 16.85 -9.67
CA VAL A 190 14.51 17.41 -8.54
C VAL A 190 15.31 18.48 -7.81
N MET A 191 16.59 18.24 -7.55
CA MET A 191 17.48 19.20 -6.89
C MET A 191 17.69 20.46 -7.73
N ASP A 192 17.80 20.31 -9.05
CA ASP A 192 17.94 21.43 -9.98
C ASP A 192 16.65 22.25 -10.05
N ALA A 193 15.48 21.62 -10.09
CA ALA A 193 14.18 22.31 -10.04
C ALA A 193 14.01 23.13 -8.75
N VAL A 194 14.43 22.58 -7.60
CA VAL A 194 14.41 23.28 -6.31
C VAL A 194 15.37 24.47 -6.33
N ARG A 195 16.59 24.30 -6.86
CA ARG A 195 17.57 25.39 -6.97
C ARG A 195 17.07 26.53 -7.85
N LEU A 196 16.44 26.20 -8.98
CA LEU A 196 15.91 27.17 -9.95
C LEU A 196 14.77 28.01 -9.37
N GLN A 197 13.97 27.41 -8.48
CA GLN A 197 12.93 28.14 -7.75
C GLN A 197 13.49 29.02 -6.64
N LEU A 198 14.49 28.54 -5.89
CA LEU A 198 15.16 29.36 -4.88
C LEU A 198 15.78 30.62 -5.53
N GLU A 199 16.41 30.48 -6.70
CA GLU A 199 16.96 31.60 -7.45
C GLU A 199 15.88 32.58 -7.96
N HIS A 200 14.73 32.09 -8.43
CA HIS A 200 13.59 32.93 -8.81
C HIS A 200 13.05 33.78 -7.66
N HIS A 201 13.19 33.29 -6.42
CA HIS A 201 12.79 34.00 -5.21
C HIS A 201 13.92 34.79 -4.56
N GLY A 202 15.04 35.02 -5.27
CA GLY A 202 16.15 35.87 -4.83
C GLY A 202 17.10 35.21 -3.83
N LEU A 203 16.92 33.92 -3.55
CA LEU A 203 17.77 33.12 -2.68
C LEU A 203 18.82 32.41 -3.53
N LYS A 204 19.96 33.06 -3.77
CA LYS A 204 21.11 32.39 -4.39
C LYS A 204 21.75 31.43 -3.39
N PRO A 205 22.08 30.18 -3.79
CA PRO A 205 22.92 29.33 -2.96
C PRO A 205 24.29 30.02 -2.81
N THR A 206 24.73 30.24 -1.57
CA THR A 206 26.08 30.71 -1.28
C THR A 206 27.07 29.64 -1.76
N LYS A 207 27.94 30.00 -2.71
CA LYS A 207 29.08 29.15 -3.06
C LYS A 207 29.92 28.94 -1.80
N SER A 208 30.00 27.70 -1.34
CA SER A 208 31.02 27.28 -0.39
C SER A 208 32.35 27.20 -1.16
N SER A 209 33.28 28.09 -0.85
CA SER A 209 34.71 27.90 -1.16
C SER A 209 35.33 26.89 -0.21
#